data_AF-M6UPB9-F1
#
_entry.id   AF-M6UPB9-F1
#
_cell.length_a   1.000
_cell.length_b   1.000
_cell.length_c   1.000
_cell.angle_alpha   90.00
_cell.angle_beta   90.00
_cell.angle_gamma   90.00
#
_symmetry.space_group_name_H-M   'P 1'
#
loop_
_entity.id
_entity.type
_entity.pdbx_description
1 polymer ?
#
loop_
_entity_poly.entity_id
_entity_poly.type
_entity_poly.pdbx_seq_one_letter_code
_entity_poly.pdbx_strand_id
1 'polypeptide(L)' 'MKVTAILPDDLIAEVQKYSGGKNITDSLQKALSEWLKQAKIKNLNAKLHKTPLSFQKGFSGENIRSLNRNR' A
#
# COMPACT_ATOMS: atom_id res chain seq x y z
N MET A 1 -12.59 -18.88 7.90
CA MET A 1 -12.56 -19.81 6.75
C MET A 1 -11.30 -20.64 6.85
N LYS A 2 -11.39 -21.97 6.72
CA LYS A 2 -10.22 -22.86 6.68
C LYS A 2 -9.74 -22.98 5.23
N VAL A 3 -8.44 -22.81 5.01
CA VAL A 3 -7.80 -22.92 3.69
C VAL A 3 -6.67 -23.94 3.80
N THR A 4 -6.53 -24.79 2.79
CA THR A 4 -5.43 -25.75 2.68
C THR A 4 -4.63 -25.40 1.43
N ALA A 5 -3.31 -25.30 1.56
CA ALA A 5 -2.39 -24.96 0.49
C ALA A 5 -1.10 -25.79 0.61
N ILE A 6 -0.45 -26.04 -0.52
CA ILE A 6 0.87 -26.66 -0.58
C ILE A 6 1.88 -25.52 -0.73
N LEU A 7 2.76 -25.37 0.25
CA LEU A 7 3.75 -24.28 0.32
C LEU A 7 5.13 -24.85 0.74
N PRO A 8 6.25 -24.30 0.25
CA PRO A 8 7.58 -24.70 0.71
C PRO A 8 7.81 -24.33 2.18
N ASP A 9 8.37 -25.24 2.96
CA ASP A 9 8.63 -25.03 4.39
C ASP A 9 9.60 -23.88 4.64
N ASP A 10 10.64 -23.74 3.81
CA ASP A 10 11.64 -22.67 3.91
C ASP A 10 10.98 -21.28 3.79
N LEU A 11 10.02 -21.15 2.87
CA LEU A 11 9.27 -19.92 2.68
C LEU A 11 8.41 -19.61 3.91
N ILE A 12 7.76 -20.61 4.50
CA ILE A 12 6.98 -20.43 5.73
C ILE A 12 7.89 -19.96 6.87
N ALA A 13 9.06 -20.58 7.02
CA ALA A 13 10.03 -20.22 8.05
C ALA A 13 10.51 -18.77 7.90
N GLU A 14 10.83 -18.33 6.68
CA GLU A 14 11.19 -16.93 6.40
C GLU A 14 10.04 -15.98 6.71
N VAL A 15 8.84 -16.27 6.21
CA VAL A 15 7.68 -15.42 6.46
C VAL A 15 7.40 -15.31 7.96
N GLN A 16 7.50 -16.40 8.72
CA GLN A 16 7.35 -16.34 10.17
C GLN A 16 8.43 -15.49 10.85
N LYS A 17 9.70 -15.65 10.45
CA LYS A 17 10.83 -14.89 10.97
C LYS A 17 10.66 -13.38 10.75
N TYR A 18 10.21 -12.96 9.58
CA TYR A 18 10.14 -11.53 9.22
C TYR A 18 8.80 -10.87 9.53
N SER A 19 7.70 -11.61 9.55
CA SER A 19 6.36 -11.03 9.81
C SER A 19 6.10 -10.68 11.28
N GLY A 20 6.88 -11.23 12.22
CA GLY A 20 6.62 -11.08 13.66
C GLY A 20 5.24 -11.60 14.07
N GLY A 21 4.72 -12.60 13.32
CA GLY A 21 3.43 -13.22 13.62
C GLY A 21 3.51 -14.19 14.80
N LYS A 22 2.40 -14.33 15.53
CA LYS A 22 2.33 -15.24 16.69
C LYS A 22 2.31 -16.72 16.29
N ASN A 23 1.86 -17.01 15.08
CA ASN A 23 1.77 -18.35 14.49
C ASN A 23 1.81 -18.26 12.96
N ILE A 24 1.91 -19.41 12.27
CA ILE A 24 1.99 -19.49 10.80
C ILE A 24 0.87 -18.70 10.12
N THR A 25 -0.37 -18.86 10.59
CA THR A 25 -1.54 -18.20 10.01
C THR A 25 -1.46 -16.68 10.14
N ASP A 26 -1.12 -16.15 11.32
CA ASP A 26 -0.95 -14.71 11.56
C ASP A 26 0.18 -14.14 10.71
N SER A 27 1.31 -14.86 10.64
CA SER A 27 2.45 -14.51 9.80
C SER A 27 2.07 -14.39 8.32
N LEU A 28 1.36 -15.38 7.79
CA LEU A 28 0.87 -15.38 6.41
C LEU A 28 -0.15 -14.26 6.16
N GLN A 29 -1.08 -14.02 7.09
CA GLN A 29 -2.06 -12.94 6.96
C GLN A 29 -1.39 -11.57 6.90
N LYS A 30 -0.40 -11.32 7.76
CA LYS A 30 0.38 -10.07 7.74
C LYS A 30 1.13 -9.91 6.42
N ALA A 31 1.85 -10.95 5.99
CA ALA A 31 2.63 -10.92 4.75
C ALA A 31 1.75 -10.66 3.53
N LEU A 32 0.62 -11.37 3.40
CA LEU A 32 -0.33 -11.19 2.30
C LEU A 32 -0.98 -9.80 2.31
N SER A 33 -1.36 -9.30 3.49
CA SER A 33 -1.95 -7.96 3.62
C SER A 33 -0.96 -6.88 3.20
N GLU A 34 0.31 -7.03 3.58
CA GLU A 34 1.36 -6.07 3.22
C GLU A 34 1.68 -6.13 1.72
N TRP A 35 1.81 -7.33 1.16
CA TRP A 35 1.95 -7.51 -0.28
C TRP A 35 0.80 -6.85 -1.07
N LEU A 36 -0.44 -7.00 -0.59
CA LEU A 36 -1.60 -6.37 -1.23
C LEU A 36 -1.52 -4.83 -1.20
N LYS A 37 -1.06 -4.24 -0.10
CA LYS A 37 -0.86 -2.78 -0.03
C LYS A 37 0.21 -2.33 -1.04
N GLN A 38 1.33 -3.04 -1.11
CA GLN A 38 2.40 -2.74 -2.08
C GLN A 38 1.91 -2.86 -3.52
N ALA A 39 1.13 -3.89 -3.83
CA ALA A 39 0.52 -4.06 -5.15
C ALA A 39 -0.43 -2.89 -5.50
N LYS A 40 -1.23 -2.41 -4.53
CA LYS A 40 -2.09 -1.24 -4.70
C LYS A 40 -1.27 0.04 -4.96
N ILE A 41 -0.19 0.26 -4.21
CA ILE A 41 0.72 1.41 -4.41
C ILE A 41 1.36 1.36 -5.80
N LYS A 42 1.88 0.20 -6.21
CA LYS A 42 2.47 0.02 -7.55
C LYS A 42 1.46 0.35 -8.66
N ASN A 43 0.23 -0.13 -8.51
CA ASN A 43 -0.85 0.18 -9.46
C ASN A 43 -1.22 1.66 -9.47
N LEU A 44 -1.26 2.31 -8.30
CA LEU A 44 -1.50 3.76 -8.21
C LEU A 44 -0.38 4.55 -8.90
N ASN A 45 0.88 4.20 -8.64
CA ASN A 45 2.03 4.85 -9.25
C ASN A 45 2.02 4.70 -10.78
N ALA A 46 1.64 3.52 -11.30
CA ALA A 46 1.49 3.31 -12.74
C ALA A 46 0.39 4.20 -13.34
N LYS A 47 -0.71 4.43 -12.62
CA LYS A 47 -1.76 5.37 -13.05
C LYS A 47 -1.26 6.82 -13.01
N LEU A 48 -0.61 7.23 -11.93
CA LEU A 48 -0.03 8.57 -11.78
C LEU A 48 1.02 8.87 -12.85
N HIS A 49 1.83 7.89 -13.25
CA HIS A 49 2.80 8.07 -14.33
C HIS A 49 2.11 8.34 -15.68
N LYS A 50 0.99 7.66 -15.96
CA LYS A 50 0.22 7.87 -17.20
C LYS A 50 -0.53 9.20 -17.21
N THR A 51 -1.04 9.60 -16.06
CA THR A 51 -1.77 10.87 -15.87
C THR A 51 -1.22 11.57 -14.63
N PRO A 52 -0.13 12.34 -14.78
CA PRO A 52 0.48 13.05 -13.68
C PRO A 52 -0.51 14.03 -13.05
N LEU A 53 -0.47 14.15 -11.73
CA LEU A 53 -1.21 15.20 -11.04
C LEU A 53 -0.55 16.53 -11.34
N SER A 54 -1.28 17.41 -11.99
CA SER A 54 -0.89 18.80 -12.19
C SER A 54 -1.65 19.69 -11.22
N PHE A 55 -0.99 20.72 -10.70
CA PHE A 55 -1.71 21.80 -10.05
C PHE A 55 -2.71 22.45 -11.02
N GLN A 56 -3.80 22.96 -10.47
CA GLN A 56 -4.77 23.71 -11.25
C GLN A 56 -4.08 24.91 -11.92
N LYS A 57 -4.47 25.25 -13.14
CA LYS A 57 -3.88 26.37 -13.88
C LYS A 57 -3.99 27.66 -13.05
N GLY A 58 -2.86 28.36 -12.86
CA GLY A 58 -2.79 29.55 -12.02
C GLY A 58 -2.68 29.27 -10.51
N PHE A 59 -2.30 28.06 -10.11
CA PHE A 59 -1.98 27.74 -8.72
C PHE A 59 -0.88 28.66 -8.18
N SER A 60 -1.21 29.42 -7.14
CA SER A 60 -0.29 30.28 -6.41
C SER A 60 -0.60 30.22 -4.92
N GLY A 61 0.41 30.43 -4.08
CA GLY A 61 0.21 30.52 -2.63
C GLY A 61 -0.74 31.65 -2.24
N GLU A 62 -0.75 32.75 -2.99
CA GLU A 62 -1.68 33.88 -2.86
C GLU A 62 -3.14 33.41 -3.01
N ASN A 63 -3.42 32.69 -4.11
CA ASN A 63 -4.76 32.25 -4.48
C ASN A 63 -5.33 31.23 -3.48
N ILE A 64 -4.49 30.33 -2.97
CA ILE A 64 -4.93 29.35 -1.95
C ILE A 64 -5.15 30.02 -0.59
N ARG A 65 -4.29 30.97 -0.21
CA ARG A 65 -4.47 31.70 1.06
C ARG A 65 -5.72 32.57 1.06
N SER A 66 -6.04 33.25 -0.05
CA SER A 66 -7.27 34.04 -0.16
C SER A 66 -8.51 33.15 -0.08
N LEU A 67 -8.52 32.01 -0.79
CA LEU A 67 -9.62 31.04 -0.73
C LEU A 67 -9.86 30.52 0.70
N ASN A 68 -8.80 30.15 1.43
CA ASN A 68 -8.91 29.60 2.77
C ASN A 68 -9.29 30.63 3.83
N ARG A 69 -9.04 31.93 3.60
CA ARG A 69 -9.42 33.01 4.51
C ARG A 69 -10.83 33.54 4.28
N ASN A 70 -11.40 33.29 3.09
CA ASN A 70 -12.76 33.71 2.70
C ASN A 70 -13.83 32.63 2.95
N ARG A 71 -13.46 31.51 3.59
CA ARG A 71 -14.37 30.49 4.12
C ARG A 71 -14.57 30.72 5.61
#